data_AF-A0A1F4DWH6-F1
#
_entry.id   AF-A0A1F4DWH6-F1
#
_cell.length_a   1.000
_cell.length_b   1.000
_cell.length_c   1.000
_cell.angle_alpha   90.00
_cell.angle_beta   90.00
_cell.angle_gamma   90.00
#
_symmetry.space_group_name_H-M   'P 1'
#
loop_
_entity.id
_entity.type
_entity.pdbx_description
1 polymer ?
#
loop_
_entity_poly.entity_id
_entity_poly.type
_entity_poly.pdbx_seq_one_letter_code
_entity_poly.pdbx_strand_id
1 'polypeptide(L)'
;MVLLIVVVTIIVFVIVDFSLRVYLQRRRELQLRKEREKALDIGLKLDFSEEAKTLKRVEVKDPKARILAVDDESIILDSFRKILVVAGYSIDTVEKGSEALGLILKNDYDFVFTDLKMPEMDGLEVTKAVKHLRPDIDVIVITGYASIETAVETMKYGAMDYVQKPFTEDELIEFFNKSLIRRKDRIERQMKPTVRLITPSVKESASMHEFNVPAGIFVSQNHTWVNIEMNGTARVGIDDFVRKIIGTIDQVALPKLNKEIEKGDPLFSITKDSRTMDIASPISGKISLVNAEHVEHPEWIGSKPFELSWMVCLDPSNLSEELRSLKIGADSVNWYRKEIDRYSEIATAIEGEDAGTSRPEKGGDKGEKSRADEKFMAEFANAFLLK
;
A
#
# COMPACT_ATOMS: atom_id res chain seq x y z
N MET A 1 0.50 33.28 34.66
CA MET A 1 1.56 32.43 35.25
C MET A 1 1.20 30.94 35.17
N VAL A 2 0.05 30.52 35.69
CA VAL A 2 -0.42 29.11 35.64
C VAL A 2 -0.54 28.58 34.20
N LEU A 3 -1.16 29.34 33.29
CA LEU A 3 -1.31 28.96 31.88
C LEU A 3 0.05 28.71 31.19
N LEU A 4 1.04 29.56 31.48
CA LEU A 4 2.40 29.44 30.94
C LEU A 4 3.07 28.15 31.42
N ILE A 5 2.91 27.83 32.71
CA ILE A 5 3.46 26.61 33.32
C ILE A 5 2.80 25.37 32.71
N VAL A 6 1.48 25.38 32.50
CA VAL A 6 0.74 24.27 31.88
C VAL A 6 1.21 24.04 30.45
N VAL A 7 1.32 25.11 29.65
CA VAL A 7 1.80 25.02 28.25
C VAL A 7 3.24 24.48 28.19
N VAL A 8 4.13 24.99 29.04
CA VAL A 8 5.52 24.50 29.11
C VAL A 8 5.57 23.02 29.53
N THR A 9 4.73 22.60 30.47
CA THR A 9 4.69 21.22 30.95
C THR A 9 4.20 20.26 29.85
N ILE A 10 3.19 20.66 29.08
CA ILE A 10 2.70 19.89 27.93
C ILE A 10 3.78 19.78 26.85
N ILE A 11 4.46 20.88 26.53
CA ILE A 11 5.55 20.88 25.54
C ILE A 11 6.68 19.92 25.98
N VAL A 12 7.09 19.98 27.25
CA VAL A 12 8.11 19.07 27.79
C VAL A 12 7.66 17.62 27.72
N PHE A 13 6.40 17.33 28.06
CA PHE A 13 5.84 15.98 27.98
C PHE A 13 5.87 15.43 26.55
N VAL A 14 5.44 16.24 25.57
CA VAL A 14 5.47 15.84 24.14
C VAL A 14 6.89 15.60 23.65
N ILE A 15 7.85 16.46 24.01
CA ILE A 15 9.26 16.29 23.63
C ILE A 15 9.86 15.03 24.24
N VAL A 16 9.56 14.76 25.52
CA VAL A 16 10.04 13.56 26.23
C VAL A 16 9.42 12.30 25.64
N ASP A 17 8.11 12.27 25.39
CA ASP A 17 7.43 11.14 24.76
C ASP A 17 7.98 10.86 23.35
N PHE A 18 8.14 11.91 22.54
CA PHE A 18 8.74 11.80 21.20
C PHE A 18 10.18 11.25 21.28
N SER A 19 11.01 11.82 22.15
CA SER A 19 12.41 11.39 22.33
C SER A 19 12.49 9.94 22.82
N LEU A 20 11.60 9.54 23.72
CA LEU A 20 11.51 8.18 24.24
C LEU A 20 11.10 7.19 23.14
N ARG A 21 10.11 7.53 22.31
CA ARG A 21 9.70 6.70 21.16
C ARG A 21 10.86 6.51 20.18
N VAL A 22 11.54 7.59 19.80
CA VAL A 22 12.70 7.54 18.90
C VAL A 22 13.83 6.69 19.51
N TYR A 23 14.12 6.85 20.80
CA TYR A 23 15.13 6.06 21.49
C TYR A 23 14.79 4.56 21.53
N LEU A 24 13.55 4.22 21.88
CA LEU A 24 13.08 2.83 21.92
C LEU A 24 13.08 2.18 20.53
N GLN A 25 12.80 2.94 19.48
CA GLN A 25 12.85 2.47 18.10
C GLN A 25 14.29 2.15 17.69
N ARG A 26 15.23 3.07 17.91
CA ARG A 26 16.67 2.85 17.62
C ARG A 26 17.24 1.65 18.35
N ARG A 27 16.86 1.44 19.62
CA ARG A 27 17.31 0.27 20.40
C ARG A 27 16.81 -1.05 19.81
N ARG A 28 15.54 -1.11 19.40
CA ARG A 28 14.96 -2.29 18.75
C ARG A 28 15.66 -2.61 17.44
N GLU A 29 15.92 -1.61 16.60
CA GLU A 29 16.63 -1.78 15.33
C GLU A 29 18.05 -2.33 15.54
N LEU A 30 18.79 -1.79 16.51
CA LEU A 30 20.13 -2.28 16.84
C LEU A 30 20.13 -3.72 17.37
N GLN A 31 19.13 -4.09 18.18
CA GLN A 31 18.98 -5.47 18.66
C GLN A 31 18.67 -6.43 17.50
N LEU A 32 17.70 -6.08 16.66
CA LEU A 32 17.34 -6.88 15.48
C LEU A 32 18.52 -7.04 14.53
N ARG A 33 19.30 -5.98 14.31
CA ARG A 33 20.52 -6.04 13.50
C ARG A 33 21.53 -7.04 14.06
N LYS A 34 21.79 -7.00 15.37
CA LYS A 34 22.69 -7.96 16.04
C LYS A 34 22.17 -9.40 15.97
N GLU A 35 20.86 -9.60 16.07
CA GLU A 35 20.25 -10.93 15.91
C GLU A 35 20.43 -11.46 14.49
N ARG A 36 20.24 -10.61 13.47
CA ARG A 36 20.47 -10.96 12.07
C ARG A 36 21.93 -11.26 11.77
N GLU A 37 22.85 -10.49 12.32
CA GLU A 37 24.30 -10.77 12.21
C GLU A 37 24.66 -12.13 12.83
N LYS A 38 24.04 -12.50 13.95
CA LYS A 38 24.21 -13.85 14.53
C LYS A 38 23.60 -14.95 13.67
N ALA A 39 22.42 -14.72 13.11
CA ALA A 39 21.79 -15.68 12.19
C ALA A 39 22.66 -15.91 10.96
N LEU A 40 23.28 -14.86 10.42
CA LEU A 40 24.25 -14.93 9.34
C LEU A 40 25.46 -15.80 9.71
N ASP A 41 26.07 -15.58 10.88
CA ASP A 41 27.21 -16.40 11.34
C ASP A 41 26.83 -17.87 11.53
N ILE A 42 25.65 -18.16 12.07
CA ILE A 42 25.15 -19.52 12.26
C ILE A 42 24.87 -20.19 10.91
N GLY A 43 24.13 -19.52 10.02
CA GLY A 43 23.77 -20.07 8.70
C GLY A 43 24.99 -20.38 7.83
N LEU A 44 26.07 -19.60 7.95
CA LEU A 44 27.33 -19.86 7.26
C LEU A 44 28.12 -21.07 7.81
N LYS A 45 27.83 -21.52 9.04
CA LYS A 45 28.48 -22.67 9.69
C LYS A 45 27.71 -23.98 9.52
N LEU A 46 26.43 -23.90 9.18
CA LEU A 46 25.58 -25.08 8.99
C LEU A 46 25.83 -25.69 7.60
N ASP A 47 25.88 -27.02 7.56
CA ASP A 47 26.00 -27.78 6.32
C ASP A 47 24.61 -28.20 5.82
N PHE A 48 24.28 -27.83 4.59
CA PHE A 48 23.02 -28.14 3.93
C PHE A 48 23.21 -29.00 2.67
N SER A 49 24.34 -29.72 2.59
CA SER A 49 24.75 -30.50 1.41
C SER A 49 23.76 -31.58 0.97
N GLU A 50 22.90 -32.07 1.86
CA GLU A 50 21.83 -33.03 1.52
C GLU A 50 20.72 -32.43 0.63
N GLU A 51 20.48 -31.11 0.68
CA GLU A 51 19.47 -30.45 -0.15
C GLU A 51 20.03 -30.02 -1.51
N ALA A 52 21.24 -29.43 -1.50
CA ALA A 52 21.99 -29.01 -2.67
C ALA A 52 23.47 -28.79 -2.30
N LYS A 53 24.38 -29.07 -3.23
CA LYS A 53 25.82 -29.17 -2.93
C LYS A 53 26.43 -27.83 -2.52
N THR A 54 25.99 -26.73 -3.13
CA THR A 54 26.53 -25.39 -2.88
C THR A 54 25.63 -24.51 -2.01
N LEU A 55 24.56 -25.11 -1.45
CA LEU A 55 23.58 -24.37 -0.67
C LEU A 55 24.18 -23.76 0.58
N LYS A 56 24.00 -22.45 0.72
CA LYS A 56 24.14 -21.72 1.97
C LYS A 56 22.81 -21.05 2.29
N ARG A 57 22.28 -21.30 3.48
CA ARG A 57 20.97 -20.81 3.94
C ARG A 57 21.12 -19.94 5.17
N VAL A 58 20.43 -18.80 5.16
CA VAL A 58 20.32 -17.93 6.33
C VAL A 58 18.86 -17.55 6.53
N GLU A 59 18.28 -18.02 7.64
CA GLU A 59 16.91 -17.72 8.00
C GLU A 59 16.85 -16.60 9.05
N VAL A 60 16.05 -15.58 8.76
CA VAL A 60 15.77 -14.46 9.67
C VAL A 60 14.37 -14.64 10.25
N LYS A 61 14.21 -14.32 11.54
CA LYS A 61 12.90 -14.31 12.20
C LYS A 61 12.04 -13.17 11.67
N ASP A 62 10.82 -13.48 11.25
CA ASP A 62 9.86 -12.53 10.62
C ASP A 62 10.48 -11.80 9.41
N PRO A 63 10.88 -12.54 8.37
CA PRO A 63 11.59 -11.96 7.24
C PRO A 63 10.65 -11.11 6.37
N LYS A 64 11.17 -10.01 5.80
CA LYS A 64 10.42 -9.17 4.86
C LYS A 64 9.99 -9.92 3.60
N ALA A 65 10.80 -10.87 3.15
CA ALA A 65 10.56 -11.81 2.06
C ALA A 65 11.60 -12.94 2.11
N ARG A 66 11.33 -14.05 1.40
CA ARG A 66 12.26 -15.16 1.20
C ARG A 66 12.88 -15.11 -0.19
N ILE A 67 14.20 -15.17 -0.27
CA ILE A 67 14.96 -14.95 -1.51
C ILE A 67 15.81 -16.18 -1.82
N LEU A 68 15.84 -16.58 -3.09
CA LEU A 68 16.83 -17.51 -3.62
C LEU A 68 17.75 -16.75 -4.58
N ALA A 69 19.07 -16.76 -4.36
CA ALA A 69 20.05 -16.14 -5.24
C ALA A 69 20.97 -17.19 -5.89
N VAL A 70 21.21 -17.04 -7.18
CA VAL A 70 21.94 -18.00 -8.02
C VAL A 70 23.03 -17.26 -8.78
N ASP A 71 24.28 -17.65 -8.56
CA ASP A 71 25.44 -17.00 -9.16
C ASP A 71 26.65 -17.94 -9.03
N ASP A 72 27.39 -18.18 -10.11
CA ASP A 72 28.57 -19.06 -10.08
C ASP A 72 29.75 -18.43 -9.32
N GLU A 73 29.69 -17.13 -9.02
CA GLU A 73 30.67 -16.43 -8.19
C GLU A 73 30.26 -16.42 -6.70
N SER A 74 30.83 -17.34 -5.93
CA SER A 74 30.60 -17.45 -4.48
C SER A 74 30.79 -16.15 -3.68
N ILE A 75 31.72 -15.28 -4.12
CA ILE A 75 32.00 -13.96 -3.52
C ILE A 75 30.80 -13.01 -3.67
N ILE A 76 30.13 -13.05 -4.82
CA ILE A 76 28.92 -12.27 -5.05
C ILE A 76 27.83 -12.77 -4.12
N LEU A 77 27.60 -14.09 -4.06
CA LEU A 77 26.62 -14.68 -3.14
C LEU A 77 26.89 -14.34 -1.67
N ASP A 78 28.15 -14.34 -1.23
CA ASP A 78 28.55 -13.90 0.12
C ASP A 78 28.15 -12.44 0.39
N SER A 79 28.28 -11.57 -0.61
CA SER A 79 27.89 -10.17 -0.51
C SER A 79 26.37 -10.01 -0.42
N PHE A 80 25.61 -10.74 -1.24
CA PHE A 80 24.14 -10.79 -1.15
C PHE A 80 23.67 -11.21 0.24
N ARG A 81 24.24 -12.29 0.78
CA ARG A 81 23.88 -12.79 2.12
C ARG A 81 24.10 -11.72 3.18
N LYS A 82 25.26 -11.07 3.19
CA LYS A 82 25.60 -10.01 4.16
C LYS A 82 24.61 -8.86 4.10
N ILE A 83 24.36 -8.33 2.90
CA ILE A 83 23.50 -7.16 2.70
C ILE A 83 22.04 -7.47 3.06
N LEU A 84 21.49 -8.56 2.50
CA LEU A 84 20.05 -8.84 2.59
C LEU A 84 19.63 -9.37 3.96
N VAL A 85 20.48 -10.17 4.61
CA VAL A 85 20.19 -10.65 5.97
C VAL A 85 20.14 -9.48 6.95
N VAL A 86 21.09 -8.55 6.88
CA VAL A 86 21.11 -7.33 7.70
C VAL A 86 19.86 -6.47 7.41
N ALA A 87 19.47 -6.35 6.13
CA ALA A 87 18.26 -5.65 5.71
C ALA A 87 16.94 -6.33 6.13
N GLY A 88 16.99 -7.59 6.59
CA GLY A 88 15.88 -8.33 7.19
C GLY A 88 15.19 -9.34 6.28
N TYR A 89 15.90 -9.88 5.31
CA TYR A 89 15.40 -10.93 4.42
C TYR A 89 16.00 -12.29 4.80
N SER A 90 15.25 -13.36 4.58
CA SER A 90 15.81 -14.72 4.57
C SER A 90 16.33 -15.00 3.17
N ILE A 91 17.49 -15.66 3.09
CA ILE A 91 18.16 -15.90 1.82
C ILE A 91 18.77 -17.29 1.75
N ASP A 92 18.48 -17.96 0.64
CA ASP A 92 19.18 -19.14 0.18
C ASP A 92 20.03 -18.77 -1.03
N THR A 93 21.19 -19.39 -1.14
CA THR A 93 22.12 -19.13 -2.23
C THR A 93 22.72 -20.42 -2.74
N VAL A 94 22.83 -20.55 -4.06
CA VAL A 94 23.45 -21.69 -4.75
C VAL A 94 24.26 -21.22 -5.94
N GLU A 95 25.26 -21.98 -6.34
CA GLU A 95 26.20 -21.63 -7.43
C GLU A 95 25.74 -22.16 -8.80
N LYS A 96 24.62 -22.90 -8.86
CA LYS A 96 24.13 -23.55 -10.08
C LYS A 96 22.63 -23.36 -10.28
N GLY A 97 22.22 -23.06 -11.52
CA GLY A 97 20.81 -22.98 -11.91
C GLY A 97 20.02 -24.26 -11.66
N SER A 98 20.63 -25.43 -11.85
CA SER A 98 19.99 -26.73 -11.60
C SER A 98 19.66 -26.96 -10.12
N GLU A 99 20.53 -26.52 -9.21
CA GLU A 99 20.28 -26.58 -7.76
C GLU A 99 19.12 -25.64 -7.39
N ALA A 100 19.06 -24.46 -8.01
CA ALA A 100 17.98 -23.51 -7.79
C ALA A 100 16.62 -24.10 -8.17
N LEU A 101 16.52 -24.77 -9.33
CA LEU A 101 15.29 -25.44 -9.76
C LEU A 101 14.87 -26.58 -8.82
N GLY A 102 15.83 -27.30 -8.23
CA GLY A 102 15.53 -28.30 -7.20
C GLY A 102 14.95 -27.67 -5.93
N LEU A 103 15.44 -26.49 -5.55
CA LEU A 103 15.02 -25.78 -4.34
C LEU A 103 13.63 -25.14 -4.46
N ILE A 104 13.28 -24.52 -5.58
CA ILE A 104 11.96 -23.88 -5.77
C ILE A 104 10.79 -24.87 -5.74
N LEU A 105 11.07 -26.16 -5.95
CA LEU A 105 10.07 -27.24 -5.87
C LEU A 105 9.85 -27.73 -4.44
N LYS A 106 10.84 -27.57 -3.56
CA LYS A 106 10.80 -28.04 -2.17
C LYS A 106 10.48 -26.94 -1.16
N ASN A 107 10.85 -25.71 -1.50
CA ASN A 107 10.79 -24.55 -0.61
C ASN A 107 10.04 -23.40 -1.29
N ASP A 108 9.44 -22.53 -0.48
CA ASP A 108 8.77 -21.33 -0.96
C ASP A 108 9.69 -20.11 -0.94
N TYR A 109 9.69 -19.39 -2.07
CA TYR A 109 10.42 -18.15 -2.27
C TYR A 109 9.50 -17.08 -2.82
N ASP A 110 9.73 -15.83 -2.42
CA ASP A 110 9.08 -14.67 -3.02
C ASP A 110 9.81 -14.21 -4.28
N PHE A 111 11.14 -14.26 -4.21
CA PHE A 111 12.02 -13.79 -5.27
C PHE A 111 13.11 -14.81 -5.60
N VAL A 112 13.43 -14.92 -6.89
CA VAL A 112 14.63 -15.58 -7.39
C VAL A 112 15.50 -14.55 -8.07
N PHE A 113 16.75 -14.44 -7.65
CA PHE A 113 17.78 -13.66 -8.30
C PHE A 113 18.73 -14.61 -9.00
N THR A 114 19.00 -14.36 -10.27
CA THR A 114 19.91 -15.22 -11.03
C THR A 114 20.88 -14.38 -11.83
N ASP A 115 22.15 -14.78 -11.85
CA ASP A 115 23.08 -14.23 -12.82
C ASP A 115 22.65 -14.63 -14.24
N LEU A 116 22.80 -13.73 -15.22
CA LEU A 116 22.44 -14.03 -16.61
C LEU A 116 23.38 -15.06 -17.24
N LYS A 117 24.68 -15.04 -16.90
CA LYS A 117 25.74 -15.81 -17.57
C LYS A 117 26.39 -16.75 -16.58
N MET A 118 25.83 -17.95 -16.48
CA MET A 118 26.37 -19.04 -15.65
C MET A 118 26.69 -20.27 -16.51
N PRO A 119 27.67 -21.11 -16.09
CA PRO A 119 27.92 -22.40 -16.72
C PRO A 119 26.73 -23.36 -16.59
N GLU A 120 26.64 -24.32 -17.52
CA GLU A 120 25.63 -25.40 -17.58
C GLU A 120 24.20 -24.91 -17.86
N MET A 121 23.66 -23.99 -17.06
CA MET A 121 22.32 -23.42 -17.20
C MET A 121 22.38 -21.92 -16.92
N ASP A 122 21.97 -21.11 -17.89
CA ASP A 122 22.05 -19.66 -17.79
C ASP A 122 20.84 -19.03 -17.06
N GLY A 123 20.92 -17.75 -16.70
CA GLY A 123 19.84 -17.08 -15.97
C GLY A 123 18.54 -16.94 -16.75
N LEU A 124 18.61 -16.96 -18.09
CA LEU A 124 17.44 -16.92 -18.95
C LEU A 124 16.70 -18.26 -18.91
N GLU A 125 17.43 -19.37 -18.94
CA GLU A 125 16.90 -20.72 -18.77
C GLU A 125 16.29 -20.92 -17.38
N VAL A 126 16.97 -20.44 -16.33
CA VAL A 126 16.41 -20.42 -14.96
C VAL A 126 15.11 -19.63 -14.93
N THR A 127 15.07 -18.43 -15.51
CA THR A 127 13.86 -17.59 -15.56
C THR A 127 12.69 -18.32 -16.22
N LYS A 128 12.91 -18.91 -17.39
CA LYS A 128 11.90 -19.68 -18.11
C LYS A 128 11.36 -20.83 -17.28
N ALA A 129 12.25 -21.62 -16.68
CA ALA A 129 11.88 -22.78 -15.88
C ALA A 129 11.14 -22.40 -14.61
N VAL A 130 11.61 -21.38 -13.87
CA VAL A 130 10.94 -20.86 -12.66
C VAL A 130 9.54 -20.36 -13.03
N LYS A 131 9.39 -19.55 -14.07
CA LYS A 131 8.08 -19.01 -14.46
C LYS A 131 7.12 -20.06 -14.99
N HIS A 132 7.63 -21.16 -15.55
CA HIS A 132 6.80 -22.29 -15.94
C HIS A 132 6.33 -23.12 -14.73
N LEU A 133 7.21 -23.39 -13.77
CA LEU A 133 6.92 -24.26 -12.61
C LEU A 133 6.20 -23.53 -11.48
N ARG A 134 6.59 -22.28 -11.22
CA ARG A 134 6.17 -21.43 -10.10
C ARG A 134 6.00 -19.98 -10.58
N PRO A 135 4.93 -19.69 -11.35
CA PRO A 135 4.69 -18.35 -11.89
C PRO A 135 4.49 -17.27 -10.81
N ASP A 136 4.17 -17.69 -9.59
CA ASP A 136 4.01 -16.86 -8.40
C ASP A 136 5.33 -16.26 -7.87
N ILE A 137 6.48 -16.83 -8.24
CA ILE A 137 7.81 -16.35 -7.84
C ILE A 137 8.26 -15.23 -8.76
N ASP A 138 8.73 -14.12 -8.21
CA ASP A 138 9.30 -13.02 -9.00
C ASP A 138 10.77 -13.26 -9.32
N VAL A 139 11.09 -13.39 -10.60
CA VAL A 139 12.47 -13.59 -11.05
C VAL A 139 13.09 -12.25 -11.42
N ILE A 140 14.26 -11.96 -10.89
CA ILE A 140 15.06 -10.78 -11.21
C ILE A 140 16.40 -11.26 -11.73
N VAL A 141 16.79 -10.77 -12.90
CA VAL A 141 18.08 -11.15 -13.49
C VAL A 141 19.12 -10.09 -13.17
N ILE A 142 20.30 -10.54 -12.74
CA ILE A 142 21.43 -9.69 -12.40
C ILE A 142 22.58 -10.01 -13.36
N THR A 143 23.33 -9.04 -13.87
CA THR A 143 24.56 -9.38 -14.62
C THR A 143 25.48 -8.18 -14.86
N GLY A 144 26.77 -8.44 -15.04
CA GLY A 144 27.76 -7.45 -15.50
C GLY A 144 27.73 -7.19 -17.01
N TYR A 145 27.05 -8.02 -17.80
CA TYR A 145 27.00 -7.94 -19.27
C TYR A 145 25.65 -7.42 -19.74
N ALA A 146 25.28 -6.21 -19.33
CA ALA A 146 24.00 -5.64 -19.71
C ALA A 146 23.93 -5.20 -21.17
N SER A 147 23.00 -5.78 -21.91
CA SER A 147 22.62 -5.35 -23.25
C SER A 147 21.10 -5.14 -23.34
N ILE A 148 20.68 -4.22 -24.21
CA ILE A 148 19.25 -3.96 -24.44
C ILE A 148 18.55 -5.24 -24.93
N GLU A 149 19.22 -6.02 -25.79
CA GLU A 149 18.68 -7.26 -26.36
C GLU A 149 18.39 -8.31 -25.29
N THR A 150 19.35 -8.54 -24.38
CA THR A 150 19.19 -9.51 -23.29
C THR A 150 18.14 -9.06 -22.29
N ALA A 151 18.06 -7.77 -21.95
CA ALA A 151 17.02 -7.24 -21.09
C ALA A 151 15.62 -7.46 -21.70
N VAL A 152 15.43 -7.15 -22.99
CA VAL A 152 14.15 -7.36 -23.69
C VAL A 152 13.77 -8.84 -23.72
N GLU A 153 14.73 -9.72 -24.00
CA GLU A 153 14.49 -11.15 -24.04
C GLU A 153 14.09 -11.70 -22.67
N THR A 154 14.79 -11.29 -21.61
CA THR A 154 14.50 -11.74 -20.24
C THR A 154 13.11 -11.30 -19.77
N MET A 155 12.72 -10.06 -20.07
CA MET A 155 11.37 -9.56 -19.76
C MET A 155 10.28 -10.32 -20.52
N LYS A 156 10.54 -10.71 -21.79
CA LYS A 156 9.61 -11.52 -22.59
C LYS A 156 9.32 -12.88 -21.96
N TYR A 157 10.28 -13.45 -21.22
CA TYR A 157 10.11 -14.72 -20.50
C TYR A 157 9.57 -14.56 -19.08
N GLY A 158 9.12 -13.36 -18.72
CA GLY A 158 8.38 -13.10 -17.48
C GLY A 158 9.25 -12.71 -16.30
N ALA A 159 10.54 -12.38 -16.49
CA ALA A 159 11.30 -11.72 -15.45
C ALA A 159 10.60 -10.42 -15.03
N MET A 160 10.62 -10.13 -13.73
CA MET A 160 9.99 -8.94 -13.18
C MET A 160 10.83 -7.70 -13.48
N ASP A 161 12.16 -7.82 -13.38
CA ASP A 161 13.08 -6.72 -13.62
C ASP A 161 14.51 -7.25 -13.86
N TYR A 162 15.42 -6.34 -14.15
CA TYR A 162 16.80 -6.62 -14.48
C TYR A 162 17.75 -5.61 -13.81
N VAL A 163 18.85 -6.09 -13.21
CA VAL A 163 19.82 -5.27 -12.47
C VAL A 163 21.21 -5.44 -13.07
N GLN A 164 21.88 -4.33 -13.38
CA GLN A 164 23.24 -4.33 -13.88
C GLN A 164 24.26 -4.32 -12.73
N LYS A 165 25.28 -5.18 -12.82
CA LYS A 165 26.48 -5.14 -11.96
C LYS A 165 27.52 -4.17 -12.55
N PRO A 166 28.35 -3.52 -11.71
CA PRO A 166 28.33 -3.54 -10.24
C PRO A 166 27.23 -2.64 -9.66
N PHE A 167 26.77 -2.95 -8.45
CA PHE A 167 25.86 -2.12 -7.66
C PHE A 167 26.40 -1.92 -6.24
N THR A 168 25.99 -0.84 -5.60
CA THR A 168 26.29 -0.56 -4.19
C THR A 168 25.27 -1.26 -3.26
N GLU A 169 25.59 -1.33 -1.96
CA GLU A 169 24.67 -1.86 -0.94
C GLU A 169 23.34 -1.09 -0.92
N ASP A 170 23.40 0.24 -0.99
CA ASP A 170 22.21 1.10 -0.95
C ASP A 170 21.33 0.92 -2.20
N GLU A 171 21.94 0.86 -3.40
CA GLU A 171 21.22 0.60 -4.66
C GLU A 171 20.51 -0.75 -4.63
N LEU A 172 21.18 -1.80 -4.11
CA LEU A 172 20.57 -3.11 -3.98
C LEU A 172 19.37 -3.06 -3.03
N ILE A 173 19.54 -2.51 -1.83
CA ILE A 173 18.46 -2.42 -0.84
C ILE A 173 17.27 -1.62 -1.38
N GLU A 174 17.51 -0.49 -2.05
CA GLU A 174 16.45 0.32 -2.67
C GLU A 174 15.69 -0.49 -3.73
N PHE A 175 16.43 -1.17 -4.61
CA PHE A 175 15.84 -2.02 -5.64
C PHE A 175 14.97 -3.15 -5.04
N PHE A 176 15.44 -3.80 -3.98
CA PHE A 176 14.69 -4.84 -3.27
C PHE A 176 13.42 -4.30 -2.59
N ASN A 177 13.50 -3.13 -1.96
CA ASN A 177 12.32 -2.50 -1.35
C ASN A 177 11.27 -2.15 -2.40
N LYS A 178 11.68 -1.56 -3.52
CA LYS A 178 10.79 -1.24 -4.65
C LYS A 178 10.17 -2.50 -5.24
N SER A 179 10.96 -3.54 -5.43
CA SER A 179 10.51 -4.87 -5.89
C SER A 179 9.49 -5.50 -4.95
N LEU A 180 9.71 -5.41 -3.63
CA LEU A 180 8.78 -5.90 -2.61
C LEU A 180 7.45 -5.15 -2.63
N ILE A 181 7.48 -3.82 -2.78
CA ILE A 181 6.27 -2.99 -2.90
C ILE A 181 5.49 -3.42 -4.14
N ARG A 182 6.13 -3.50 -5.32
CA ARG A 182 5.48 -3.94 -6.56
C ARG A 182 4.86 -5.33 -6.44
N ARG A 183 5.55 -6.28 -5.80
CA ARG A 183 5.03 -7.63 -5.56
C ARG A 183 3.79 -7.59 -4.68
N LYS A 184 3.85 -6.86 -3.56
CA LYS A 184 2.71 -6.68 -2.66
C LYS A 184 1.54 -6.05 -3.40
N ASP A 185 1.75 -4.94 -4.10
CA ASP A 185 0.71 -4.28 -4.89
C ASP A 185 0.08 -5.23 -5.92
N ARG A 186 0.87 -6.06 -6.60
CA ARG A 186 0.35 -7.04 -7.57
C ARG A 186 -0.47 -8.14 -6.91
N ILE A 187 0.04 -8.71 -5.81
CA ILE A 187 -0.68 -9.75 -5.05
C ILE A 187 -1.98 -9.16 -4.49
N GLU A 188 -1.90 -7.95 -3.95
CA GLU A 188 -3.05 -7.23 -3.41
C GLU A 188 -4.10 -6.93 -4.50
N ARG A 189 -3.69 -6.46 -5.70
CA ARG A 189 -4.61 -6.26 -6.85
C ARG A 189 -5.32 -7.53 -7.30
N GLN A 190 -4.69 -8.69 -7.11
CA GLN A 190 -5.30 -9.99 -7.40
C GLN A 190 -6.26 -10.46 -6.30
N MET A 191 -6.23 -9.85 -5.12
CA MET A 191 -7.21 -10.11 -4.08
C MET A 191 -8.53 -9.41 -4.40
N LYS A 192 -9.64 -10.14 -4.30
CA LYS A 192 -10.96 -9.51 -4.33
C LYS A 192 -11.04 -8.52 -3.18
N PRO A 193 -11.46 -7.26 -3.42
CA PRO A 193 -11.58 -6.32 -2.33
C PRO A 193 -12.66 -6.80 -1.35
N THR A 194 -12.38 -6.66 -0.06
CA THR A 194 -13.25 -7.15 1.01
C THR A 194 -13.66 -6.01 1.93
N VAL A 195 -14.64 -6.28 2.79
CA VAL A 195 -15.11 -5.32 3.81
C VAL A 195 -14.73 -5.81 5.20
N ARG A 196 -14.21 -4.91 6.02
CA ARG A 196 -13.93 -5.12 7.44
C ARG A 196 -14.87 -4.28 8.28
N LEU A 197 -15.61 -4.92 9.16
CA LEU A 197 -16.43 -4.23 10.15
C LEU A 197 -15.55 -3.65 11.27
N ILE A 198 -15.61 -2.33 11.45
CA ILE A 198 -14.89 -1.60 12.48
C ILE A 198 -15.78 -1.34 13.69
N THR A 199 -15.23 -1.65 14.86
CA THR A 199 -15.82 -1.41 16.18
C THR A 199 -14.75 -0.79 17.07
N PRO A 200 -15.08 -0.22 18.24
CA PRO A 200 -14.07 0.30 19.16
C PRO A 200 -12.97 -0.71 19.56
N SER A 201 -13.26 -2.01 19.44
CA SER A 201 -12.32 -3.11 19.77
C SER A 201 -11.53 -3.63 18.56
N VAL A 202 -11.87 -3.21 17.34
CA VAL A 202 -11.26 -3.70 16.10
C VAL A 202 -10.53 -2.55 15.42
N LYS A 203 -9.22 -2.72 15.19
CA LYS A 203 -8.42 -1.72 14.48
C LYS A 203 -8.82 -1.65 13.00
N GLU A 204 -8.81 -0.42 12.49
CA GLU A 204 -8.91 -0.10 11.06
C GLU A 204 -7.79 -0.79 10.28
N SER A 205 -8.12 -1.29 9.10
CA SER A 205 -7.17 -1.85 8.17
C SER A 205 -6.49 -0.74 7.36
N ALA A 206 -5.16 -0.81 7.31
CA ALA A 206 -4.35 0.04 6.44
C ALA A 206 -4.29 -0.47 4.99
N SER A 207 -4.82 -1.67 4.72
CA SER A 207 -4.83 -2.23 3.37
C SER A 207 -5.77 -1.44 2.45
N MET A 208 -5.32 -1.17 1.22
CA MET A 208 -6.17 -0.55 0.19
C MET A 208 -7.27 -1.50 -0.33
N HIS A 209 -7.15 -2.81 -0.04
CA HIS A 209 -8.03 -3.86 -0.56
C HIS A 209 -9.02 -4.39 0.48
N GLU A 210 -8.96 -3.89 1.72
CA GLU A 210 -9.91 -4.19 2.78
C GLU A 210 -10.56 -2.88 3.23
N PHE A 211 -11.80 -2.63 2.82
CA PHE A 211 -12.53 -1.40 3.12
C PHE A 211 -13.11 -1.44 4.52
N ASN A 212 -12.83 -0.40 5.29
CA ASN A 212 -13.29 -0.22 6.66
C ASN A 212 -14.76 0.25 6.64
N VAL A 213 -15.64 -0.53 7.26
CA VAL A 213 -17.08 -0.23 7.38
C VAL A 213 -17.41 -0.05 8.85
N PRO A 214 -17.94 1.10 9.28
CA PRO A 214 -18.19 1.34 10.69
C PRO A 214 -19.49 0.64 11.13
N ALA A 215 -19.46 -0.08 12.26
CA ALA A 215 -20.62 -0.83 12.73
C ALA A 215 -21.74 0.06 13.29
N GLY A 216 -21.38 1.15 13.97
CA GLY A 216 -22.30 2.02 14.72
C GLY A 216 -22.46 3.43 14.17
N ILE A 217 -21.97 3.70 12.96
CA ILE A 217 -22.03 5.01 12.31
C ILE A 217 -22.92 4.88 11.08
N PHE A 218 -23.73 5.91 10.81
CA PHE A 218 -24.60 5.93 9.64
C PHE A 218 -23.79 6.28 8.39
N VAL A 219 -24.14 5.68 7.27
CA VAL A 219 -23.47 5.90 5.99
C VAL A 219 -24.48 6.25 4.92
N SER A 220 -24.21 7.33 4.19
CA SER A 220 -24.99 7.81 3.06
C SER A 220 -24.59 7.10 1.77
N GLN A 221 -25.49 7.09 0.79
CA GLN A 221 -25.22 6.55 -0.55
C GLN A 221 -24.16 7.37 -1.31
N ASN A 222 -23.93 8.61 -0.90
CA ASN A 222 -22.92 9.51 -1.46
C ASN A 222 -21.55 9.36 -0.76
N HIS A 223 -21.33 8.22 -0.08
CA HIS A 223 -20.08 7.90 0.59
C HIS A 223 -19.63 8.90 1.68
N THR A 224 -20.61 9.51 2.34
CA THR A 224 -20.40 10.27 3.57
C THR A 224 -20.88 9.49 4.78
N TRP A 225 -20.18 9.59 5.89
CA TRP A 225 -20.61 9.02 7.15
C TRP A 225 -21.16 10.10 8.08
N VAL A 226 -22.07 9.71 8.97
CA VAL A 226 -22.71 10.56 9.97
C VAL A 226 -22.62 9.87 11.33
N ASN A 227 -21.90 10.49 12.27
CA ASN A 227 -21.80 10.03 13.65
C ASN A 227 -22.55 10.99 14.58
N ILE A 228 -23.54 10.48 15.29
CA ILE A 228 -24.38 11.28 16.20
C ILE A 228 -23.74 11.30 17.58
N GLU A 229 -23.46 12.49 18.08
CA GLU A 229 -22.91 12.71 19.40
C GLU A 229 -23.99 12.71 20.49
N MET A 230 -23.57 12.50 21.74
CA MET A 230 -24.48 12.48 22.90
C MET A 230 -25.22 13.81 23.11
N ASN A 231 -24.67 14.92 22.62
CA ASN A 231 -25.29 16.25 22.66
C ASN A 231 -26.31 16.47 21.52
N GLY A 232 -26.53 15.49 20.64
CA GLY A 232 -27.44 15.58 19.51
C GLY A 232 -26.85 16.20 18.24
N THR A 233 -25.60 16.66 18.27
CA THR A 233 -24.88 17.13 17.08
C THR A 233 -24.43 15.95 16.23
N ALA A 234 -24.18 16.19 14.94
CA ALA A 234 -23.79 15.17 13.99
C ALA A 234 -22.47 15.53 13.32
N ARG A 235 -21.45 14.70 13.52
CA ARG A 235 -20.20 14.78 12.77
C ARG A 235 -20.36 14.11 11.41
N VAL A 236 -19.88 14.78 10.37
CA VAL A 236 -19.93 14.31 8.99
C VAL A 236 -18.52 14.26 8.41
N GLY A 237 -18.22 13.20 7.68
CA GLY A 237 -16.95 13.04 6.96
C GLY A 237 -17.07 12.14 5.74
N ILE A 238 -15.96 11.99 5.01
CA ILE A 238 -15.84 11.08 3.87
C ILE A 238 -15.53 9.68 4.39
N ASP A 239 -16.12 8.66 3.78
CA ASP A 239 -15.87 7.28 4.15
C ASP A 239 -14.53 6.71 3.64
N ASP A 240 -14.22 5.50 4.10
CA ASP A 240 -12.98 4.80 3.75
C ASP A 240 -12.92 4.43 2.26
N PHE A 241 -14.06 4.24 1.60
CA PHE A 241 -14.13 3.85 0.18
C PHE A 241 -13.64 4.98 -0.72
N VAL A 242 -14.23 6.16 -0.58
CA VAL A 242 -13.82 7.33 -1.38
C VAL A 242 -12.38 7.70 -1.07
N ARG A 243 -11.99 7.70 0.20
CA ARG A 243 -10.62 8.01 0.60
C ARG A 243 -9.59 7.09 -0.06
N LYS A 244 -9.83 5.78 -0.08
CA LYS A 244 -8.89 4.82 -0.68
C LYS A 244 -8.81 4.92 -2.19
N ILE A 245 -9.92 5.23 -2.85
CA ILE A 245 -9.97 5.36 -4.31
C ILE A 245 -9.33 6.67 -4.78
N ILE A 246 -9.64 7.79 -4.13
CA ILE A 246 -9.06 9.11 -4.47
C ILE A 246 -7.58 9.16 -4.08
N GLY A 247 -7.20 8.51 -2.97
CA GLY A 247 -5.84 8.52 -2.47
C GLY A 247 -5.47 9.86 -1.82
N THR A 248 -4.41 10.50 -2.30
CA THR A 248 -3.83 11.70 -1.69
C THR A 248 -4.60 12.96 -2.08
N ILE A 249 -5.33 13.58 -1.16
CA ILE A 249 -6.10 14.81 -1.44
C ILE A 249 -5.14 16.01 -1.42
N ASP A 250 -5.24 16.89 -2.42
CA ASP A 250 -4.34 18.04 -2.57
C ASP A 250 -4.89 19.30 -1.89
N GLN A 251 -6.21 19.51 -1.93
CA GLN A 251 -6.86 20.65 -1.30
C GLN A 251 -8.26 20.30 -0.80
N VAL A 252 -8.69 20.99 0.25
CA VAL A 252 -10.03 20.87 0.84
C VAL A 252 -10.66 22.26 0.94
N ALA A 253 -11.93 22.37 0.54
CA ALA A 253 -12.74 23.57 0.71
C ALA A 253 -13.89 23.29 1.69
N LEU A 254 -13.82 23.90 2.88
CA LEU A 254 -14.82 23.74 3.94
C LEU A 254 -15.88 24.86 3.90
N PRO A 255 -17.10 24.59 4.39
CA PRO A 255 -18.17 25.57 4.41
C PRO A 255 -17.96 26.62 5.52
N LYS A 256 -18.74 27.70 5.45
CA LYS A 256 -18.76 28.73 6.49
C LYS A 256 -19.59 28.28 7.69
N LEU A 257 -19.10 28.58 8.89
CA LEU A 257 -19.84 28.38 10.15
C LEU A 257 -21.18 29.12 10.13
N ASN A 258 -22.15 28.58 10.87
CA ASN A 258 -23.51 29.08 11.03
C ASN A 258 -24.38 29.12 9.77
N LYS A 259 -23.91 28.64 8.63
CA LYS A 259 -24.73 28.47 7.44
C LYS A 259 -25.69 27.29 7.65
N GLU A 260 -26.94 27.46 7.21
CA GLU A 260 -27.91 26.35 7.10
C GLU A 260 -27.68 25.58 5.80
N ILE A 261 -27.78 24.26 5.87
CA ILE A 261 -27.59 23.34 4.76
C ILE A 261 -28.76 22.36 4.72
N GLU A 262 -29.28 22.10 3.52
CA GLU A 262 -30.28 21.05 3.32
C GLU A 262 -29.58 19.74 2.88
N LYS A 263 -30.22 18.61 3.18
CA LYS A 263 -29.76 17.32 2.70
C LYS A 263 -29.68 17.33 1.17
N GLY A 264 -28.53 16.89 0.63
CA GLY A 264 -28.25 16.89 -0.80
C GLY A 264 -27.49 18.12 -1.29
N ASP A 265 -27.49 19.22 -0.54
CA ASP A 265 -26.70 20.39 -0.91
C ASP A 265 -25.19 20.13 -0.78
N PRO A 266 -24.33 20.76 -1.61
CA PRO A 266 -22.88 20.71 -1.44
C PRO A 266 -22.44 21.20 -0.05
N LEU A 267 -21.82 20.31 0.73
CA LEU A 267 -21.38 20.59 2.09
C LEU A 267 -19.91 21.05 2.13
N PHE A 268 -19.02 20.33 1.45
CA PHE A 268 -17.61 20.67 1.29
C PHE A 268 -17.08 20.08 -0.02
N SER A 269 -15.89 20.50 -0.44
CA SER A 269 -15.26 20.00 -1.66
C SER A 269 -13.85 19.50 -1.39
N ILE A 270 -13.44 18.50 -2.15
CA ILE A 270 -12.06 17.99 -2.16
C ILE A 270 -11.49 18.14 -3.56
N THR A 271 -10.19 18.42 -3.65
CA THR A 271 -9.51 18.60 -4.93
C THR A 271 -8.36 17.60 -5.04
N LYS A 272 -8.32 16.90 -6.19
CA LYS A 272 -7.24 16.00 -6.60
C LYS A 272 -6.84 16.33 -8.04
N ASP A 273 -5.56 16.54 -8.29
CA ASP A 273 -5.00 16.76 -9.63
C ASP A 273 -5.78 17.84 -10.43
N SER A 274 -6.04 18.99 -9.78
CA SER A 274 -6.83 20.12 -10.31
C SER A 274 -8.32 19.86 -10.55
N ARG A 275 -8.86 18.71 -10.14
CA ARG A 275 -10.30 18.40 -10.21
C ARG A 275 -10.92 18.55 -8.84
N THR A 276 -11.98 19.36 -8.76
CA THR A 276 -12.76 19.56 -7.55
C THR A 276 -14.00 18.70 -7.58
N MET A 277 -14.24 17.97 -6.49
CA MET A 277 -15.38 17.08 -6.30
C MET A 277 -16.18 17.58 -5.10
N ASP A 278 -17.43 17.94 -5.34
CA ASP A 278 -18.34 18.40 -4.30
C ASP A 278 -18.97 17.22 -3.58
N ILE A 279 -18.99 17.30 -2.25
CA ILE A 279 -19.55 16.27 -1.38
C ILE A 279 -20.84 16.79 -0.76
N ALA A 280 -21.95 16.12 -1.05
CA ALA A 280 -23.27 16.50 -0.60
C ALA A 280 -23.50 16.23 0.89
N SER A 281 -24.31 17.05 1.54
CA SER A 281 -24.71 16.88 2.93
C SER A 281 -25.65 15.67 3.06
N PRO A 282 -25.35 14.69 3.94
CA PRO A 282 -26.22 13.54 4.15
C PRO A 282 -27.49 13.85 4.96
N ILE A 283 -27.48 14.97 5.69
CA ILE A 283 -28.57 15.44 6.56
C ILE A 283 -28.67 16.97 6.49
N SER A 284 -29.84 17.50 6.82
CA SER A 284 -30.10 18.93 6.94
C SER A 284 -29.74 19.44 8.34
N GLY A 285 -29.22 20.66 8.41
CA GLY A 285 -28.88 21.27 9.69
C GLY A 285 -28.11 22.58 9.59
N LYS A 286 -27.72 23.11 10.73
CA LYS A 286 -26.87 24.30 10.82
C LYS A 286 -25.43 23.90 11.11
N ILE A 287 -24.48 24.49 10.39
CA ILE A 287 -23.05 24.20 10.57
C ILE A 287 -22.56 24.80 11.88
N SER A 288 -22.19 23.95 12.83
CA SER A 288 -21.72 24.36 14.16
C SER A 288 -20.20 24.36 14.28
N LEU A 289 -19.50 23.40 13.64
CA LEU A 289 -18.03 23.32 13.62
C LEU A 289 -17.51 22.83 12.26
N VAL A 290 -16.27 23.19 11.96
CA VAL A 290 -15.52 22.69 10.79
C VAL A 290 -14.11 22.30 11.23
N ASN A 291 -13.55 21.25 10.61
CA ASN A 291 -12.20 20.81 10.92
C ASN A 291 -11.18 21.55 10.04
N ALA A 292 -10.78 22.75 10.47
CA ALA A 292 -9.88 23.62 9.71
C ALA A 292 -8.48 23.02 9.49
N GLU A 293 -8.06 22.04 10.30
CA GLU A 293 -6.76 21.37 10.14
C GLU A 293 -6.64 20.70 8.77
N HIS A 294 -7.74 20.19 8.20
CA HIS A 294 -7.73 19.55 6.88
C HIS A 294 -7.52 20.52 5.71
N VAL A 295 -7.66 21.84 5.93
CA VAL A 295 -7.34 22.85 4.91
C VAL A 295 -5.83 23.07 4.84
N GLU A 296 -5.15 23.02 5.99
CA GLU A 296 -3.69 23.18 6.09
C GLU A 296 -2.94 21.86 5.87
N HIS A 297 -3.55 20.76 6.31
CA HIS A 297 -3.01 19.40 6.28
C HIS A 297 -4.01 18.39 5.64
N PRO A 298 -4.33 18.50 4.33
CA PRO A 298 -5.21 17.56 3.65
C PRO A 298 -4.79 16.09 3.78
N GLU A 299 -3.49 15.82 3.95
CA GLU A 299 -2.94 14.48 4.10
C GLU A 299 -3.45 13.74 5.35
N TRP A 300 -3.94 14.46 6.36
CA TRP A 300 -4.46 13.85 7.60
C TRP A 300 -5.81 13.16 7.41
N ILE A 301 -6.58 13.52 6.38
CA ILE A 301 -7.79 12.80 5.98
C ILE A 301 -7.46 11.32 5.73
N GLY A 302 -6.23 11.06 5.26
CA GLY A 302 -5.63 9.76 5.00
C GLY A 302 -5.22 8.93 6.22
N SER A 303 -5.54 9.30 7.46
CA SER A 303 -5.15 8.56 8.68
C SER A 303 -6.27 7.65 9.21
N LYS A 304 -7.33 8.20 9.81
CA LYS A 304 -8.45 7.48 10.46
C LYS A 304 -9.84 8.00 10.03
N PRO A 305 -10.51 7.34 9.06
CA PRO A 305 -11.68 7.89 8.39
C PRO A 305 -12.85 8.21 9.33
N PHE A 306 -13.06 7.40 10.38
CA PHE A 306 -14.24 7.52 11.25
C PHE A 306 -13.97 8.17 12.61
N GLU A 307 -12.71 8.54 12.89
CA GLU A 307 -12.32 9.20 14.14
C GLU A 307 -11.83 10.64 13.89
N LEU A 308 -10.74 10.78 13.13
CA LEU A 308 -10.02 12.05 12.96
C LEU A 308 -10.39 12.76 11.65
N SER A 309 -10.84 12.02 10.64
CA SER A 309 -11.19 12.57 9.31
C SER A 309 -12.60 13.15 9.22
N TRP A 310 -13.16 13.63 10.35
CA TRP A 310 -14.41 14.39 10.31
C TRP A 310 -14.15 15.77 9.67
N MET A 311 -15.12 16.25 8.88
CA MET A 311 -15.00 17.48 8.08
C MET A 311 -15.83 18.61 8.70
N VAL A 312 -17.07 18.30 9.06
CA VAL A 312 -18.07 19.28 9.53
C VAL A 312 -18.88 18.68 10.68
N CYS A 313 -19.28 19.51 11.64
CA CYS A 313 -20.31 19.19 12.63
C CYS A 313 -21.58 20.00 12.32
N LEU A 314 -22.72 19.31 12.34
CA LEU A 314 -24.04 19.88 12.09
C LEU A 314 -24.88 19.81 13.35
N ASP A 315 -25.66 20.87 13.60
CA ASP A 315 -26.81 20.87 14.49
C ASP A 315 -28.03 20.46 13.64
N PRO A 316 -28.49 19.20 13.70
CA PRO A 316 -29.44 18.67 12.73
C PRO A 316 -30.84 19.27 12.89
N SER A 317 -31.54 19.55 11.78
CA SER A 317 -32.90 20.10 11.79
C SER A 317 -34.00 19.04 11.66
N ASN A 318 -33.75 17.93 10.97
CA ASN A 318 -34.74 16.86 10.71
C ASN A 318 -34.16 15.44 10.87
N LEU A 319 -33.36 15.25 11.92
CA LEU A 319 -32.54 14.05 12.08
C LEU A 319 -33.32 12.73 12.02
N SER A 320 -34.44 12.63 12.74
CA SER A 320 -35.17 11.37 12.89
C SER A 320 -35.74 10.83 11.57
N GLU A 321 -36.18 11.70 10.67
CA GLU A 321 -36.70 11.28 9.37
C GLU A 321 -35.56 10.99 8.38
N GLU A 322 -34.50 11.81 8.40
CA GLU A 322 -33.39 11.66 7.46
C GLU A 322 -32.49 10.45 7.76
N LEU A 323 -32.29 10.10 9.05
CA LEU A 323 -31.52 8.92 9.44
C LEU A 323 -32.07 7.62 8.83
N ARG A 324 -33.39 7.54 8.58
CA ARG A 324 -34.02 6.35 7.97
C ARG A 324 -33.51 6.06 6.55
N SER A 325 -33.00 7.08 5.86
CA SER A 325 -32.46 6.95 4.51
C SER A 325 -30.98 6.52 4.49
N LEU A 326 -30.30 6.59 5.63
CA LEU A 326 -28.91 6.20 5.79
C LEU A 326 -28.80 4.71 6.17
N LYS A 327 -27.61 4.15 6.00
CA LYS A 327 -27.31 2.73 6.23
C LYS A 327 -26.48 2.56 7.51
N ILE A 328 -26.70 1.49 8.25
CA ILE A 328 -25.94 1.16 9.47
C ILE A 328 -25.84 -0.36 9.64
N GLY A 329 -24.81 -0.83 10.35
CA GLY A 329 -24.64 -2.25 10.66
C GLY A 329 -24.57 -3.15 9.42
N ALA A 330 -25.43 -4.18 9.36
CA ALA A 330 -25.41 -5.12 8.23
C ALA A 330 -25.76 -4.47 6.88
N ASP A 331 -26.60 -3.43 6.89
CA ASP A 331 -27.02 -2.73 5.67
C ASP A 331 -25.89 -1.90 5.07
N SER A 332 -25.04 -1.28 5.91
CA SER A 332 -23.85 -0.58 5.42
C SER A 332 -22.86 -1.58 4.84
N VAL A 333 -22.58 -2.70 5.53
CA VAL A 333 -21.67 -3.76 5.03
C VAL A 333 -22.12 -4.29 3.67
N ASN A 334 -23.40 -4.61 3.52
CA ASN A 334 -23.95 -5.12 2.26
C ASN A 334 -23.90 -4.08 1.14
N TRP A 335 -24.08 -2.79 1.48
CA TRP A 335 -23.96 -1.72 0.51
C TRP A 335 -22.52 -1.50 0.06
N TYR A 336 -21.54 -1.47 0.99
CA TYR A 336 -20.12 -1.36 0.61
C TYR A 336 -19.68 -2.48 -0.32
N ARG A 337 -20.12 -3.73 -0.08
CA ARG A 337 -19.82 -4.84 -1.00
C ARG A 337 -20.30 -4.56 -2.41
N LYS A 338 -21.53 -4.04 -2.56
CA LYS A 338 -22.07 -3.67 -3.88
C LYS A 338 -21.33 -2.51 -4.52
N GLU A 339 -20.93 -1.49 -3.76
CA GLU A 339 -20.14 -0.37 -4.30
C GLU A 339 -18.73 -0.83 -4.71
N ILE A 340 -18.12 -1.74 -3.96
CA ILE A 340 -16.84 -2.39 -4.31
C ILE A 340 -16.97 -3.17 -5.62
N ASP A 341 -18.01 -4.00 -5.76
CA ASP A 341 -18.25 -4.77 -6.98
C ASP A 341 -18.43 -3.81 -8.18
N ARG A 342 -19.25 -2.77 -8.01
CA ARG A 342 -19.48 -1.73 -9.02
C ARG A 342 -18.20 -0.97 -9.39
N TYR A 343 -17.36 -0.68 -8.41
CA TYR A 343 -16.04 -0.06 -8.63
C TYR A 343 -15.13 -0.97 -9.44
N SER A 344 -15.04 -2.25 -9.09
CA SER A 344 -14.23 -3.23 -9.83
C SER A 344 -14.68 -3.36 -11.28
N GLU A 345 -15.99 -3.30 -11.56
CA GLU A 345 -16.52 -3.29 -12.92
C GLU A 345 -16.07 -2.06 -13.72
N ILE A 346 -16.19 -0.85 -13.15
CA ILE A 346 -15.75 0.40 -13.80
C ILE A 346 -14.24 0.40 -14.04
N ALA A 347 -13.45 0.02 -13.03
CA ALA A 347 -12.00 -0.04 -13.14
C ALA A 347 -11.55 -1.01 -14.25
N THR A 348 -12.16 -2.19 -14.33
CA THR A 348 -11.85 -3.19 -15.37
C THR A 348 -12.24 -2.69 -16.77
N ALA A 349 -13.35 -1.97 -16.90
CA ALA A 349 -13.78 -1.42 -18.18
C ALA A 349 -12.79 -0.38 -18.73
N ILE A 350 -12.30 0.52 -17.86
CA ILE A 350 -11.33 1.56 -18.24
C ILE A 350 -9.98 0.93 -18.62
N GLU A 351 -9.49 -0.05 -17.84
CA GLU A 351 -8.26 -0.77 -18.17
C GLU A 351 -8.35 -1.52 -19.51
N GLY A 352 -9.52 -2.08 -19.83
CA GLY A 352 -9.77 -2.77 -21.10
C GLY A 352 -9.77 -1.84 -22.33
N GLU A 353 -10.19 -0.58 -22.18
CA GLU A 353 -10.17 0.42 -23.26
C GLU A 353 -8.74 0.91 -23.57
N ASP A 354 -7.90 1.07 -22.55
CA ASP A 354 -6.48 1.46 -22.71
C ASP A 354 -5.62 0.32 -23.29
N ALA A 355 -5.96 -0.94 -23.00
CA ALA A 355 -5.33 -2.10 -23.61
C ALA A 355 -5.67 -2.24 -25.12
N GLY A 356 -6.81 -1.72 -25.57
CA GLY A 356 -7.22 -1.73 -26.99
C GLY A 356 -6.58 -0.64 -27.85
N THR A 357 -5.99 0.39 -27.23
CA THR A 357 -5.45 1.58 -27.92
C THR A 357 -3.92 1.68 -27.88
N SER A 358 -3.23 0.83 -27.12
CA SER A 358 -1.78 0.84 -26.97
C SER A 358 -1.05 0.08 -28.09
N ARG A 359 -0.65 0.79 -29.16
CA ARG A 359 0.56 0.42 -29.92
C ARG A 359 1.79 0.78 -29.08
N PRO A 360 2.86 -0.03 -29.06
CA PRO A 360 4.01 0.26 -28.23
C PRO A 360 4.87 1.35 -28.88
N GLU A 361 4.61 2.61 -28.56
CA GLU A 361 5.59 3.68 -28.77
C GLU A 361 6.44 3.87 -27.50
N LYS A 362 7.76 3.90 -27.71
CA LYS A 362 8.78 4.01 -26.67
C LYS A 362 8.77 5.43 -26.10
N GLY A 363 8.59 5.51 -24.78
CA GLY A 363 8.73 6.72 -23.99
C GLY A 363 7.51 6.89 -23.12
N GLY A 364 7.61 6.53 -21.84
CA GLY A 364 6.54 6.78 -20.87
C GLY A 364 6.33 8.28 -20.72
N ASP A 365 5.44 8.83 -21.53
CA ASP A 365 5.02 10.20 -21.40
C ASP A 365 4.13 10.30 -20.15
N LYS A 366 4.52 11.19 -19.22
CA LYS A 366 3.69 11.52 -18.06
C LYS A 366 2.30 11.99 -18.51
N GLY A 367 2.16 12.50 -19.74
CA GLY A 367 0.89 12.95 -20.32
C GLY A 367 -0.15 11.85 -20.56
N GLU A 368 0.27 10.63 -20.93
CA GLU A 368 -0.68 9.55 -21.29
C GLU A 368 -1.31 8.92 -20.04
N LYS A 369 -0.49 8.71 -19.00
CA LYS A 369 -0.95 8.25 -17.68
C LYS A 369 -1.83 9.29 -16.98
N SER A 370 -1.46 10.58 -17.07
CA SER A 370 -2.27 11.68 -16.55
C SER A 370 -3.67 11.71 -17.15
N ARG A 371 -3.81 11.41 -18.45
CA ARG A 371 -5.10 11.46 -19.16
C ARG A 371 -6.04 10.30 -18.80
N ALA A 372 -5.50 9.10 -18.59
CA ALA A 372 -6.26 7.94 -18.11
C ALA A 372 -6.74 8.13 -16.67
N ASP A 373 -5.85 8.58 -15.78
CA ASP A 373 -6.18 8.90 -14.39
C ASP A 373 -7.27 10.00 -14.32
N GLU A 374 -7.17 11.01 -15.19
CA GLU A 374 -8.15 12.07 -15.33
C GLU A 374 -9.56 11.59 -15.76
N LYS A 375 -9.64 10.68 -16.73
CA LYS A 375 -10.90 10.09 -17.19
C LYS A 375 -11.53 9.24 -16.09
N PHE A 376 -10.72 8.40 -15.45
CA PHE A 376 -11.15 7.56 -14.33
C PHE A 376 -11.74 8.41 -13.18
N MET A 377 -11.06 9.48 -12.78
CA MET A 377 -11.54 10.34 -11.69
C MET A 377 -12.87 11.03 -12.02
N ALA A 378 -13.09 11.40 -13.28
CA ALA A 378 -14.36 11.98 -13.73
C ALA A 378 -15.50 10.94 -13.69
N GLU A 379 -15.26 9.73 -14.18
CA GLU A 379 -16.24 8.64 -14.11
C GLU A 379 -16.55 8.24 -12.67
N PHE A 380 -15.53 8.18 -11.80
CA PHE A 380 -15.69 7.92 -10.38
C PHE A 380 -16.57 8.96 -9.70
N ALA A 381 -16.27 10.26 -9.85
CA ALA A 381 -17.06 11.33 -9.25
C ALA A 381 -18.53 11.27 -9.68
N ASN A 382 -18.79 11.06 -10.97
CA ASN A 382 -20.15 10.91 -11.51
C ASN A 382 -20.85 9.65 -10.99
N ALA A 383 -20.15 8.54 -10.87
CA ALA A 383 -20.75 7.26 -10.49
C ALA A 383 -21.09 7.18 -9.00
N PHE A 384 -20.26 7.77 -8.14
CA PHE A 384 -20.28 7.53 -6.68
C PHE A 384 -20.60 8.76 -5.83
N LEU A 385 -20.33 9.99 -6.30
CA LEU A 385 -20.44 11.19 -5.46
C LEU A 385 -21.58 12.14 -5.86
N LEU A 386 -21.87 12.24 -7.16
CA LEU A 386 -22.77 13.25 -7.73
C LEU A 386 -24.25 12.81 -7.81
N LYS A 387 -24.75 12.05 -6.82
CA LYS A 387 -26.13 11.52 -6.82
C LYS A 387 -27.11 12.26 -5.94
#